data_AF-A0AAV9V244-F1
#
_entry.id   AF-A0AAV9V244-F1
#
_cell.length_a   1.000
_cell.length_b   1.000
_cell.length_c   1.000
_cell.angle_alpha   90.00
_cell.angle_beta   90.00
_cell.angle_gamma   90.00
#
_symmetry.space_group_name_H-M   'P 1'
#
loop_
_entity.id
_entity.type
_entity.pdbx_description
1 polymer ?
#
loop_
_entity_poly.entity_id
_entity_poly.type
_entity_poly.pdbx_seq_one_letter_code
_entity_poly.pdbx_strand_id
1 'polypeptide(L)'
;MHFYLPKLILTLLLSLQFASAHFFLRYPAYIGYNDLTQGTGPCGGFTATDRSAGVTELTVNGFPIGVTSTHLGVYYEFRAALVSAPTTWVSLTQMSHLTAGGFPYYCQPQIPGIAAWVGQDAILQVIQHASDGTLYQCAAIKFVSGGPWTGYTTSQCRNSTGTTAEWGYWTTFTFR
;
A
#
# COMPACT_ATOMS: atom_id res chain seq x y z
N MET A 1 -55.35 -33.17 21.57
CA MET A 1 -53.93 -33.08 21.99
C MET A 1 -53.22 -32.25 20.93
N HIS A 2 -52.88 -30.99 21.27
CA HIS A 2 -51.49 -30.50 21.38
C HIS A 2 -50.70 -30.66 20.07
N PHE A 3 -50.11 -29.63 19.47
CA PHE A 3 -49.22 -28.66 20.11
C PHE A 3 -49.25 -27.29 19.40
N TYR A 4 -49.27 -26.24 20.21
CA TYR A 4 -48.79 -24.90 19.85
C TYR A 4 -47.26 -24.98 19.68
N LEU A 5 -46.73 -24.57 18.52
CA LEU A 5 -45.31 -24.20 18.40
C LEU A 5 -45.18 -22.70 18.17
N PRO A 6 -44.30 -22.02 18.92
CA PRO A 6 -44.26 -20.57 19.01
C PRO A 6 -43.66 -19.96 17.74
N LYS A 7 -44.31 -18.89 17.25
CA LYS A 7 -43.69 -17.90 16.37
C LYS A 7 -42.61 -17.17 17.16
N LEU A 8 -41.43 -17.74 17.27
CA LEU A 8 -40.27 -16.99 17.75
C LEU A 8 -39.01 -17.50 17.07
N ILE A 9 -38.24 -16.55 16.55
CA ILE A 9 -36.81 -16.64 16.21
C ILE A 9 -36.51 -17.26 14.84
N LEU A 10 -36.51 -16.43 13.79
CA LEU A 10 -35.44 -16.51 12.77
C LEU A 10 -35.22 -15.19 12.01
N THR A 11 -35.21 -14.06 12.71
CA THR A 11 -34.48 -12.87 12.25
C THR A 11 -33.03 -13.02 12.69
N LEU A 12 -32.32 -14.03 12.14
CA LEU A 12 -30.87 -14.07 12.22
C LEU A 12 -30.38 -13.03 11.22
N LEU A 13 -30.16 -11.81 11.71
CA LEU A 13 -29.42 -10.78 11.01
C LEU A 13 -28.12 -11.42 10.50
N LEU A 14 -28.04 -11.59 9.19
CA LEU A 14 -26.78 -11.76 8.47
C LEU A 14 -26.05 -10.40 8.53
N SER A 15 -25.52 -10.05 9.70
CA SER A 15 -24.42 -9.10 9.77
C SER A 15 -23.20 -9.82 9.21
N LEU A 16 -23.11 -9.90 7.88
CA LEU A 16 -21.85 -10.07 7.19
C LEU A 16 -21.03 -8.85 7.57
N GLN A 17 -20.23 -8.96 8.64
CA GLN A 17 -19.11 -8.08 8.81
C GLN A 17 -18.20 -8.36 7.62
N PHE A 18 -18.24 -7.47 6.63
CA PHE A 18 -17.22 -7.43 5.60
C PHE A 18 -15.91 -7.17 6.35
N ALA A 19 -15.15 -8.22 6.63
CA ALA A 19 -13.77 -8.08 7.04
C ALA A 19 -13.05 -7.46 5.85
N SER A 20 -12.87 -6.14 5.86
CA SER A 20 -12.03 -5.48 4.88
C SER A 20 -10.61 -5.96 5.11
N ALA A 21 -9.90 -6.30 4.03
CA ALA A 21 -8.55 -6.82 4.15
C ALA A 21 -7.55 -5.65 3.93
N HIS A 22 -6.81 -5.33 4.99
CA HIS A 22 -5.89 -4.20 4.99
C HIS A 22 -4.53 -4.54 4.37
N PHE A 23 -3.73 -3.50 4.13
CA PHE A 23 -2.31 -3.68 3.86
C PHE A 23 -1.48 -2.85 4.83
N PHE A 24 -0.19 -3.15 4.93
CA PHE A 24 0.78 -2.47 5.78
C PHE A 24 2.00 -2.18 4.93
N LEU A 25 2.38 -0.92 4.80
CA LEU A 25 3.68 -0.59 4.26
C LEU A 25 4.73 -1.03 5.30
N ARG A 26 5.73 -1.81 4.88
CA ARG A 26 6.76 -2.38 5.77
C ARG A 26 8.11 -1.70 5.57
N TYR A 27 8.40 -1.35 4.32
CA TYR A 27 9.62 -0.65 3.96
C TYR A 27 9.35 0.27 2.76
N PRO A 28 9.67 1.58 2.84
CA PRO A 28 10.14 2.30 4.02
C PRO A 28 9.12 2.30 5.17
N ALA A 29 9.49 2.79 6.35
CA ALA A 29 8.56 2.87 7.48
C ALA A 29 7.40 3.83 7.17
N TYR A 30 6.18 3.42 7.49
CA TYR A 30 4.98 4.22 7.29
C TYR A 30 4.85 5.32 8.36
N ILE A 31 4.18 6.42 8.01
CA ILE A 31 3.90 7.54 8.92
C ILE A 31 3.00 7.09 10.07
N GLY A 32 1.93 6.36 9.76
CA GLY A 32 0.99 5.82 10.73
C GLY A 32 0.03 4.81 10.11
N TYR A 33 -0.66 4.06 10.97
CA TYR A 33 -1.65 3.06 10.56
C TYR A 33 -2.89 3.15 11.46
N ASN A 34 -4.05 3.14 10.83
CA ASN A 34 -5.36 3.00 11.48
C ASN A 34 -6.27 2.31 10.47
N ASP A 35 -6.81 1.16 10.84
CA ASP A 35 -7.63 0.28 10.00
C ASP A 35 -8.94 0.94 9.57
N LEU A 36 -9.52 1.78 10.41
CA LEU A 36 -10.78 2.49 10.13
C LEU A 36 -10.61 3.63 9.14
N THR A 37 -9.42 4.26 9.10
CA THR A 37 -9.16 5.42 8.24
C THR A 37 -8.27 5.10 7.05
N GLN A 38 -7.86 3.83 6.87
CA GLN A 38 -6.95 3.46 5.79
C GLN A 38 -7.51 3.76 4.39
N GLY A 39 -8.84 3.77 4.23
CA GLY A 39 -9.51 4.21 2.99
C GLY A 39 -9.53 5.73 2.76
N THR A 40 -9.05 6.54 3.72
CA THR A 40 -9.02 8.00 3.63
C THR A 40 -7.71 8.49 3.01
N GLY A 41 -7.77 8.92 1.75
CA GLY A 41 -6.61 9.50 1.07
C GLY A 41 -6.16 10.84 1.67
N PRO A 42 -4.87 11.23 1.49
CA PRO A 42 -3.86 10.50 0.73
C PRO A 42 -3.07 9.47 1.55
N CYS A 43 -3.15 9.49 2.88
CA CYS A 43 -2.24 8.74 3.75
C CYS A 43 -2.96 7.93 4.83
N GLY A 44 -4.17 7.43 4.55
CA GLY A 44 -4.94 6.61 5.48
C GLY A 44 -5.42 7.38 6.71
N GLY A 45 -5.76 8.66 6.54
CA GLY A 45 -6.19 9.56 7.63
C GLY A 45 -5.05 10.24 8.39
N PHE A 46 -3.78 9.95 8.07
CA PHE A 46 -2.62 10.60 8.68
C PHE A 46 -2.19 11.86 7.93
N THR A 47 -1.55 12.80 8.63
CA THR A 47 -0.95 14.00 8.04
C THR A 47 0.23 13.60 7.15
N ALA A 48 0.10 13.80 5.84
CA ALA A 48 1.07 13.37 4.84
C ALA A 48 2.48 13.96 5.03
N THR A 49 2.57 15.14 5.64
CA THR A 49 3.82 15.86 5.91
C THR A 49 4.42 15.52 7.28
N ASP A 50 3.80 14.65 8.08
CA ASP A 50 4.35 14.23 9.37
C ASP A 50 5.67 13.48 9.18
N ARG A 51 6.66 13.83 10.00
CA ARG A 51 8.03 13.30 10.00
C ARG A 51 8.41 12.67 11.35
N SER A 52 7.47 12.58 12.29
CA SER A 52 7.70 12.08 13.65
C SER A 52 8.15 10.62 13.70
N ALA A 53 7.74 9.81 12.72
CA ALA A 53 8.16 8.41 12.54
C ALA A 53 9.57 8.24 11.92
N GLY A 54 10.26 9.34 11.60
CA GLY A 54 11.57 9.35 10.94
C GLY A 54 11.47 9.51 9.42
N VAL A 55 12.59 9.87 8.79
CA VAL A 55 12.69 10.10 7.34
C VAL A 55 13.60 9.04 6.73
N THR A 56 13.09 8.31 5.73
CA THR A 56 13.90 7.32 4.99
C THR A 56 14.54 7.96 3.77
N GLU A 57 15.85 7.76 3.61
CA GLU A 57 16.56 8.15 2.39
C GLU A 57 16.24 7.17 1.26
N LEU A 58 15.76 7.70 0.13
CA LEU A 58 15.34 6.92 -1.03
C LEU A 58 16.28 7.24 -2.20
N THR A 59 17.11 6.27 -2.58
CA THR A 59 18.04 6.42 -3.70
C THR A 59 17.30 6.50 -5.02
N VAL A 60 17.60 7.52 -5.83
CA VAL A 60 16.86 7.74 -7.09
C VAL A 60 17.03 6.64 -8.13
N ASN A 61 18.10 5.84 -8.04
CA ASN A 61 18.37 4.73 -8.97
C ASN A 61 17.74 3.39 -8.54
N GLY A 62 16.79 3.40 -7.61
CA GLY A 62 16.04 2.21 -7.22
C GLY A 62 16.05 2.02 -5.71
N PHE A 63 14.87 1.81 -5.14
CA PHE A 63 14.69 1.51 -3.73
C PHE A 63 13.58 0.47 -3.56
N PRO A 64 13.72 -0.49 -2.63
CA PRO A 64 12.71 -1.51 -2.43
C PRO A 64 11.50 -0.96 -1.67
N ILE A 65 10.30 -1.24 -2.17
CA ILE A 65 9.06 -0.99 -1.43
C ILE A 65 8.43 -2.33 -1.05
N GLY A 66 8.41 -2.61 0.25
CA GLY A 66 7.87 -3.82 0.83
C GLY A 66 6.52 -3.56 1.50
N VAL A 67 5.53 -4.37 1.20
CA VAL A 67 4.18 -4.31 1.76
C VAL A 67 3.75 -5.67 2.28
N THR A 68 2.92 -5.65 3.32
CA THR A 68 2.14 -6.81 3.75
C THR A 68 0.70 -6.59 3.35
N SER A 69 0.06 -7.55 2.68
CA SER A 69 -1.35 -7.45 2.31
C SER A 69 -2.10 -8.70 2.70
N THR A 70 -3.38 -8.55 3.00
CA THR A 70 -4.31 -9.66 3.22
C THR A 70 -5.23 -9.94 2.03
N HIS A 71 -5.06 -9.23 0.92
CA HIS A 71 -5.71 -9.52 -0.35
C HIS A 71 -4.79 -10.26 -1.33
N LEU A 72 -5.41 -11.11 -2.15
CA LEU A 72 -4.83 -11.60 -3.40
C LEU A 72 -5.42 -10.79 -4.56
N GLY A 73 -4.71 -10.70 -5.68
CA GLY A 73 -5.23 -9.99 -6.86
C GLY A 73 -5.38 -8.49 -6.64
N VAL A 74 -4.30 -7.83 -6.21
CA VAL A 74 -4.29 -6.38 -5.93
C VAL A 74 -3.43 -5.62 -6.91
N TYR A 75 -3.71 -4.33 -7.02
CA TYR A 75 -2.85 -3.38 -7.73
C TYR A 75 -2.18 -2.44 -6.74
N TYR A 76 -0.89 -2.20 -6.94
CA TYR A 76 -0.14 -1.18 -6.20
C TYR A 76 0.21 -0.01 -7.10
N GLU A 77 -0.09 1.19 -6.61
CA GLU A 77 0.49 2.42 -7.13
C GLU A 77 1.55 2.96 -6.18
N PHE A 78 2.62 3.46 -6.77
CA PHE A 78 3.70 4.15 -6.06
C PHE A 78 3.79 5.57 -6.59
N ARG A 79 3.52 6.55 -5.74
CA ARG A 79 3.53 7.98 -6.08
C ARG A 79 4.40 8.74 -5.10
N ALA A 80 4.92 9.89 -5.51
CA ALA A 80 5.60 10.81 -4.62
C ALA A 80 5.11 12.25 -4.78
N ALA A 81 5.14 13.02 -3.71
CA ALA A 81 4.92 14.46 -3.71
C ALA A 81 6.01 15.15 -2.88
N LEU A 82 6.38 16.39 -3.21
CA LEU A 82 7.26 17.18 -2.37
C LEU A 82 6.51 17.67 -1.13
N VAL A 83 7.18 17.82 0.01
CA VAL A 83 6.57 18.45 1.21
C VAL A 83 6.16 19.89 0.93
N SER A 84 6.91 20.60 0.08
CA SER A 84 6.58 21.95 -0.37
C SER A 84 5.34 22.01 -1.28
N ALA A 85 4.90 20.88 -1.84
CA ALA A 85 3.73 20.76 -2.71
C ALA A 85 2.99 19.42 -2.45
N PRO A 86 2.43 19.21 -1.24
CA PRO A 86 2.00 17.89 -0.76
C PRO A 86 0.71 17.35 -1.43
N THR A 87 0.15 18.11 -2.37
CA THR A 87 -1.01 17.74 -3.19
C THR A 87 -0.64 17.47 -4.65
N THR A 88 0.63 17.68 -5.04
CA THR A 88 1.12 17.47 -6.40
C THR A 88 1.85 16.13 -6.49
N TRP A 89 1.10 15.08 -6.82
CA TRP A 89 1.60 13.71 -6.89
C TRP A 89 2.16 13.37 -8.27
N VAL A 90 3.30 12.70 -8.28
CA VAL A 90 3.97 12.15 -9.46
C VAL A 90 4.09 10.64 -9.30
N SER A 91 3.64 9.87 -10.29
CA SER A 91 3.83 8.41 -10.28
C SER A 91 5.31 8.06 -10.44
N LEU A 92 5.81 7.16 -9.59
CA LEU A 92 7.18 6.65 -9.65
C LEU A 92 7.32 5.53 -10.69
N THR A 93 6.25 4.74 -10.89
CA THR A 93 6.19 3.64 -11.85
C THR A 93 4.80 3.56 -12.49
N GLN A 94 4.65 2.63 -13.44
CA GLN A 94 3.34 2.07 -13.78
C GLN A 94 2.74 1.32 -12.58
N MET A 95 1.50 0.85 -12.68
CA MET A 95 0.92 0.04 -11.61
C MET A 95 1.51 -1.35 -11.58
N SER A 96 1.79 -1.83 -10.38
CA SER A 96 2.16 -3.21 -10.19
C SER A 96 0.91 -4.04 -9.91
N HIS A 97 0.54 -4.93 -10.83
CA HIS A 97 -0.52 -5.91 -10.62
C HIS A 97 0.08 -7.19 -10.01
N LEU A 98 -0.41 -7.59 -8.84
CA LEU A 98 -0.05 -8.84 -8.20
C LEU A 98 -1.03 -9.94 -8.62
N THR A 99 -0.65 -10.76 -9.60
CA THR A 99 -1.52 -11.76 -10.23
C THR A 99 -1.59 -13.09 -9.48
N ALA A 100 -0.56 -13.43 -8.71
CA ALA A 100 -0.51 -14.63 -7.88
C ALA A 100 0.45 -14.47 -6.69
N GLY A 101 0.22 -15.23 -5.62
CA GLY A 101 1.08 -15.21 -4.44
C GLY A 101 1.10 -13.83 -3.74
N GLY A 102 2.26 -13.42 -3.23
CA GLY A 102 2.47 -12.11 -2.59
C GLY A 102 1.75 -11.88 -1.26
N PHE A 103 0.96 -12.85 -0.80
CA PHE A 103 0.49 -12.93 0.57
C PHE A 103 1.45 -13.75 1.46
N PRO A 104 1.73 -13.34 2.71
CA PRO A 104 1.38 -12.04 3.25
C PRO A 104 2.32 -10.93 2.75
N TYR A 105 3.42 -11.23 2.05
CA TYR A 105 4.46 -10.25 1.75
C TYR A 105 4.74 -10.08 0.25
N TYR A 106 4.69 -8.83 -0.20
CA TYR A 106 5.08 -8.41 -1.53
C TYR A 106 6.16 -7.32 -1.42
N CYS A 107 7.19 -7.41 -2.27
CA CYS A 107 8.18 -6.38 -2.43
C CYS A 107 8.45 -6.10 -3.90
N GLN A 108 8.43 -4.81 -4.24
CA GLN A 108 8.94 -4.28 -5.49
C GLN A 108 10.37 -3.78 -5.27
N PRO A 109 11.42 -4.50 -5.72
CA PRO A 109 12.79 -4.29 -5.26
C PRO A 109 13.46 -3.00 -5.74
N GLN A 110 13.03 -2.40 -6.86
CA GLN A 110 13.72 -1.27 -7.50
C GLN A 110 12.75 -0.21 -8.01
N ILE A 111 12.02 0.43 -7.10
CA ILE A 111 11.22 1.62 -7.44
C ILE A 111 12.17 2.80 -7.70
N PRO A 112 12.17 3.40 -8.89
CA PRO A 112 12.99 4.55 -9.17
C PRO A 112 12.48 5.78 -8.40
N GLY A 113 13.40 6.67 -8.06
CA GLY A 113 13.07 7.98 -7.51
C GLY A 113 13.08 9.08 -8.57
N ILE A 114 12.90 10.33 -8.14
CA ILE A 114 12.89 11.50 -9.03
C ILE A 114 14.22 12.24 -8.86
N ALA A 115 15.12 12.12 -9.83
CA ALA A 115 16.45 12.72 -9.78
C ALA A 115 16.45 14.24 -9.54
N ALA A 116 15.47 14.96 -10.09
CA ALA A 116 15.31 16.39 -9.88
C ALA A 116 14.95 16.78 -8.42
N TRP A 117 14.52 15.82 -7.60
CA TRP A 117 14.12 16.05 -6.21
C TRP A 117 15.18 15.63 -5.20
N VAL A 118 16.38 15.24 -5.65
CA VAL A 118 17.50 14.91 -4.75
C VAL A 118 17.75 16.05 -3.77
N GLY A 119 17.86 15.71 -2.49
CA GLY A 119 18.05 16.65 -1.39
C GLY A 119 16.75 17.26 -0.84
N GLN A 120 15.60 17.02 -1.48
CA GLN A 120 14.31 17.55 -1.04
C GLN A 120 13.51 16.52 -0.23
N ASP A 121 12.79 17.00 0.78
CA ASP A 121 11.85 16.18 1.53
C ASP A 121 10.61 15.87 0.69
N ALA A 122 10.29 14.59 0.60
CA ALA A 122 9.18 14.09 -0.21
C ALA A 122 8.34 13.07 0.57
N ILE A 123 7.13 12.83 0.10
CA ILE A 123 6.17 11.92 0.67
C ILE A 123 6.08 10.77 -0.33
N LEU A 124 6.33 9.54 0.11
CA LEU A 124 5.98 8.35 -0.66
C LEU A 124 4.54 8.00 -0.32
N GLN A 125 3.69 7.83 -1.32
CA GLN A 125 2.36 7.27 -1.20
C GLN A 125 2.33 5.90 -1.86
N VAL A 126 1.83 4.91 -1.13
CA VAL A 126 1.50 3.58 -1.63
C VAL A 126 -0.01 3.42 -1.59
N ILE A 127 -0.58 3.09 -2.73
CA ILE A 127 -2.02 2.86 -2.88
C ILE A 127 -2.23 1.40 -3.22
N GLN A 128 -3.09 0.72 -2.47
CA GLN A 128 -3.56 -0.61 -2.83
C GLN A 128 -4.99 -0.51 -3.37
N HIS A 129 -5.23 -1.08 -4.55
CA HIS A 129 -6.58 -1.31 -5.08
C HIS A 129 -6.90 -2.79 -4.99
N ALA A 130 -7.98 -3.12 -4.29
CA ALA A 130 -8.47 -4.46 -4.08
C ALA A 130 -9.98 -4.53 -4.35
N SER A 131 -10.55 -5.73 -4.30
CA SER A 131 -11.97 -5.96 -4.56
C SER A 131 -12.91 -5.25 -3.57
N ASP A 132 -12.45 -4.92 -2.38
CA ASP A 132 -13.23 -4.28 -1.31
C ASP A 132 -12.97 -2.77 -1.17
N GLY A 133 -12.08 -2.21 -2.00
CA GLY A 133 -11.83 -0.77 -2.03
C GLY A 133 -10.40 -0.35 -2.35
N THR A 134 -10.13 0.92 -2.10
CA THR A 134 -8.82 1.54 -2.26
C THR A 134 -8.30 1.99 -0.91
N LEU A 135 -7.07 1.59 -0.59
CA LEU A 135 -6.41 1.81 0.68
C LEU A 135 -5.11 2.57 0.49
N TYR A 136 -4.78 3.43 1.46
CA TYR A 136 -3.66 4.37 1.35
C TYR A 136 -2.72 4.28 2.55
N GLN A 137 -1.42 4.31 2.29
CA GLN A 137 -0.38 4.54 3.30
C GLN A 137 0.71 5.43 2.74
N CYS A 138 1.35 6.19 3.62
CA CYS A 138 2.46 7.06 3.26
C CYS A 138 3.69 6.80 4.11
N ALA A 139 4.85 7.15 3.57
CA ALA A 139 6.11 7.23 4.28
C ALA A 139 6.77 8.59 4.07
N ALA A 140 7.42 9.07 5.13
CA ALA A 140 8.27 10.23 5.08
C ALA A 140 9.62 9.86 4.43
N ILE A 141 9.93 10.45 3.29
CA ILE A 141 11.17 10.16 2.55
C ILE A 141 11.98 11.42 2.23
N LYS A 142 13.23 11.22 1.83
CA LYS A 142 14.08 12.22 1.19
C LYS A 142 14.81 11.57 0.03
N PHE A 143 14.72 12.14 -1.17
CA PHE A 143 15.46 11.59 -2.30
C PHE A 143 16.94 11.88 -2.15
N VAL A 144 17.77 10.87 -2.38
CA VAL A 144 19.24 10.98 -2.35
C VAL A 144 19.84 10.47 -3.66
N SER A 145 21.00 11.00 -4.02
CA SER A 145 21.82 10.45 -5.10
C SER A 145 22.46 9.12 -4.65
N GLY A 146 22.90 8.31 -5.61
CA GLY A 146 23.54 7.02 -5.33
C GLY A 146 23.06 5.91 -6.26
N GLY A 147 23.68 4.73 -6.15
CA GLY A 147 23.24 3.53 -6.86
C GLY A 147 21.91 2.97 -6.31
N PRO A 148 21.42 1.85 -6.86
CA PRO A 148 20.27 1.15 -6.29
C PRO A 148 20.53 0.79 -4.82
N TRP A 149 19.52 0.96 -3.97
CA TRP A 149 19.63 0.64 -2.56
C TRP A 149 19.81 -0.87 -2.33
N THR A 150 20.89 -1.23 -1.64
CA THR A 150 21.18 -2.64 -1.27
C THR A 150 21.18 -2.86 0.24
N GLY A 151 20.86 -1.83 1.04
CA GLY A 151 20.94 -1.87 2.50
C GLY A 151 19.72 -2.47 3.21
N TYR A 152 18.82 -3.13 2.49
CA TYR A 152 17.60 -3.72 3.06
C TYR A 152 17.84 -5.17 3.51
N THR A 153 17.14 -5.59 4.56
CA THR A 153 17.15 -6.98 5.02
C THR A 153 16.17 -7.84 4.21
N THR A 154 16.36 -9.16 4.24
CA THR A 154 15.40 -10.10 3.65
C THR A 154 14.01 -10.01 4.30
N SER A 155 13.89 -9.55 5.55
CA SER A 155 12.59 -9.32 6.20
C SER A 155 11.91 -8.01 5.78
N GLN A 156 12.65 -7.06 5.19
CA GLN A 156 12.15 -5.79 4.67
C GLN A 156 11.73 -5.87 3.20
N CYS A 157 12.29 -6.80 2.45
CA CYS A 157 11.95 -6.97 1.04
C CYS A 157 12.26 -8.40 0.58
N ARG A 158 11.29 -9.29 0.80
CA ARG A 158 11.28 -10.63 0.23
C ARG A 158 9.87 -11.02 -0.14
N ASN A 159 9.68 -11.35 -1.41
CA ASN A 159 8.42 -11.87 -1.89
C ASN A 159 8.09 -13.22 -1.25
N SER A 160 6.83 -13.40 -0.88
CA SER A 160 6.28 -14.72 -0.58
C SER A 160 6.48 -15.69 -1.75
N THR A 161 6.45 -16.99 -1.46
CA THR A 161 6.50 -18.04 -2.49
C THR A 161 5.36 -17.89 -3.50
N GLY A 162 5.66 -18.12 -4.78
CA GLY A 162 4.67 -18.04 -5.86
C GLY A 162 4.23 -16.62 -6.24
N THR A 163 4.89 -15.58 -5.71
CA THR A 163 4.62 -14.20 -6.11
C THR A 163 4.85 -14.00 -7.61
N THR A 164 3.81 -13.57 -8.31
CA THR A 164 3.86 -13.13 -9.71
C THR A 164 3.30 -11.72 -9.77
N ALA A 165 4.08 -10.81 -10.33
CA ALA A 165 3.68 -9.42 -10.52
C ALA A 165 4.03 -8.94 -11.92
N GLU A 166 3.18 -8.10 -12.48
CA GLU A 166 3.35 -7.50 -13.80
C GLU A 166 3.04 -6.00 -13.76
N TRP A 167 3.59 -5.25 -14.72
CA TRP A 167 3.28 -3.83 -14.86
C TRP A 167 2.06 -3.64 -15.76
N GLY A 168 1.18 -2.69 -15.41
CA GLY A 168 0.01 -2.37 -16.22
C GLY A 168 -0.50 -0.94 -16.04
N TYR A 169 -1.53 -0.61 -16.82
CA TYR A 169 -2.24 0.67 -16.80
C TYR A 169 -3.68 0.47 -16.34
N TRP A 170 -4.27 1.52 -15.74
CA TRP A 170 -5.66 1.57 -15.29
C TRP A 170 -6.69 0.99 -16.28
N THR A 171 -6.50 1.20 -17.58
CA THR A 171 -7.40 0.73 -18.64
C THR A 171 -7.37 -0.78 -18.87
N THR A 172 -6.43 -1.49 -18.27
CA THR A 172 -6.28 -2.95 -18.37
C THR A 172 -7.10 -3.67 -17.29
N PHE A 173 -7.63 -2.95 -16.30
CA PHE A 173 -8.09 -3.55 -15.05
C PHE A 173 -9.62 -3.60 -14.98
N THR A 174 -10.19 -4.77 -15.24
CA THR A 174 -11.50 -5.15 -14.71
C THR A 174 -11.22 -6.12 -13.58
N PHE A 175 -11.61 -5.76 -12.34
CA PHE A 175 -11.80 -6.79 -11.31
C PHE A 175 -12.88 -7.73 -11.86
N ARG A 176 -12.47 -8.89 -12.38
CA ARG A 176 -13.41 -9.93 -12.83
C ARG A 176 -13.92 -10.72 -11.64
#